data_AF-R5A3V6-F1
#
_entry.id   AF-R5A3V6-F1
#
_cell.length_a   1.000
_cell.length_b   1.000
_cell.length_c   1.000
_cell.angle_alpha   90.00
_cell.angle_beta   90.00
_cell.angle_gamma   90.00
#
_symmetry.space_group_name_H-M   'P 1'
#
loop_
_entity.id
_entity.type
_entity.pdbx_description
1 polymer ?
#
loop_
_entity_poly.entity_id
_entity_poly.type
_entity_poly.pdbx_seq_one_letter_code
_entity_poly.pdbx_strand_id
1 'polypeptide(L)'
;MDIVILDLEWNGTYSRRLKGYINEIIEFGAVKCGPDLVERSTFSCFVKPQVAKHISSTIVNLTSITDETLNDGMTFMQAVSRFKRWAGDCVVMTWGTSDILTLIENCRYFSGDEIVPFLSQYCDLQVFTQDRIGLGRKEQVGLSKAAELLGVDMSGMDHHRALDDSWMTLAVLRKVYDPKAIVPYIDECDQEFYRRITFKTTYVCDLHSPLVEKSHLRFPCPKCGEESRRLTRWSLKNKSFRADFRCTRCGHLFAGRLTIKQKYEGLTVNKKTFPLPDIEKPRDAVPGPLGAMELEVPQGVGVLRFGAWKELELVNHAFTTRIGGVSDKEFASMNLGFGRGDDPEKVAENYRRFCAAAGFDSDSLVCGAQDHHINIRRVGKDQRGIGIWREKDMESIDGLCTDDPSVTLVIYCADCVPLYFVDEEHKAIGLAHAGWRGTAAGMAKAMVERMTQEFGTRPEALKVAVGPSIGKECFEVDEPVALEFLKLPQSEKFVTGPEREKYHVDLWECNRQYLLSAGVKAENITIGGVCTMCESDLVFSHRKTRGQRGSNCAMMALRGEQS
;
A
#
# COMPACT_ATOMS: atom_id res chain seq x y z
N MET A 1 2.66 29.52 -35.36
CA MET A 1 1.26 29.08 -35.32
C MET A 1 0.69 29.47 -33.97
N ASP A 2 -0.60 29.80 -33.91
CA ASP A 2 -1.23 30.09 -32.61
C ASP A 2 -1.31 28.80 -31.78
N ILE A 3 -1.26 28.97 -30.47
CA ILE A 3 -1.33 27.87 -29.50
C ILE A 3 -2.64 28.03 -28.72
N VAL A 4 -3.36 26.94 -28.50
CA VAL A 4 -4.55 26.92 -27.66
C VAL A 4 -4.32 25.91 -26.55
N ILE A 5 -4.28 26.38 -25.32
CA ILE A 5 -4.25 25.51 -24.14
C ILE A 5 -5.69 25.27 -23.73
N LEU A 6 -6.09 24.01 -23.70
CA LEU A 6 -7.46 23.56 -23.45
C LEU A 6 -7.48 22.67 -22.23
N ASP A 7 -8.52 22.82 -21.44
CA ASP A 7 -8.89 21.95 -20.35
C ASP A 7 -10.42 21.78 -20.32
N LEU A 8 -10.89 20.66 -19.78
CA LEU A 8 -12.30 20.28 -19.77
C LEU A 8 -12.70 19.73 -18.42
N GLU A 9 -13.90 20.10 -17.98
CA GLU A 9 -14.55 19.41 -16.86
C GLU A 9 -15.64 18.47 -17.39
N TRP A 10 -15.84 17.33 -16.72
CA TRP A 10 -16.84 16.34 -17.11
C TRP A 10 -17.54 15.68 -15.92
N ASN A 11 -18.75 15.16 -16.17
CA ASN A 11 -19.53 14.37 -15.23
C ASN A 11 -19.68 12.93 -15.74
N GLY A 12 -19.19 11.97 -14.95
CA GLY A 12 -19.35 10.54 -15.23
C GLY A 12 -20.80 10.09 -15.04
N THR A 13 -21.41 9.53 -16.09
CA THR A 13 -22.82 9.09 -16.05
C THR A 13 -23.04 7.79 -16.81
N TYR A 14 -24.02 7.00 -16.37
CA TYR A 14 -24.38 5.76 -17.07
C TYR A 14 -25.27 6.05 -18.28
N SER A 15 -24.77 5.74 -19.47
CA SER A 15 -25.55 5.79 -20.70
C SER A 15 -26.24 4.45 -20.99
N ARG A 16 -27.57 4.49 -21.06
CA ARG A 16 -28.38 3.34 -21.52
C ARG A 16 -28.06 2.94 -22.96
N ARG A 17 -27.65 3.90 -23.80
CA ARG A 17 -27.31 3.66 -25.20
C ARG A 17 -26.01 2.87 -25.34
N LEU A 18 -24.99 3.18 -24.52
CA LEU A 18 -23.73 2.43 -24.48
C LEU A 18 -23.80 1.16 -23.63
N LYS A 19 -24.83 1.04 -22.77
CA LYS A 19 -24.87 0.08 -21.66
C LYS A 19 -23.60 0.16 -20.80
N GLY A 20 -23.13 1.39 -20.57
CA GLY A 20 -21.86 1.68 -19.90
C GLY A 20 -21.77 3.14 -19.48
N TYR A 21 -20.66 3.51 -18.83
CA TYR A 21 -20.41 4.88 -18.39
C TYR A 21 -19.78 5.71 -19.49
N ILE A 22 -20.08 7.01 -19.48
CA ILE A 22 -19.47 8.05 -20.32
C ILE A 22 -19.12 9.24 -19.44
N ASN A 23 -18.00 9.90 -19.73
CA ASN A 23 -17.63 11.18 -19.14
C ASN A 23 -18.22 12.31 -19.97
N GLU A 24 -19.39 12.81 -19.60
CA GLU A 24 -20.07 13.87 -20.34
C GLU A 24 -19.44 15.23 -20.02
N ILE A 25 -18.90 15.92 -21.03
CA ILE A 25 -18.24 17.22 -20.84
C ILE A 25 -19.27 18.26 -20.39
N ILE A 26 -18.93 19.03 -19.35
CA ILE A 26 -19.78 20.05 -18.73
C ILE A 26 -19.18 21.46 -18.78
N GLU A 27 -17.87 21.60 -18.98
CA GLU A 27 -17.22 22.91 -19.15
C GLU A 27 -16.09 22.81 -20.18
N PHE A 28 -15.95 23.86 -21.00
CA PHE A 28 -14.75 24.13 -21.76
C PHE A 28 -14.06 25.35 -21.14
N GLY A 29 -12.75 25.25 -20.93
CA GLY A 29 -11.89 26.38 -20.60
C GLY A 29 -10.66 26.34 -21.48
N ALA A 30 -10.30 27.48 -22.08
CA ALA A 30 -9.10 27.55 -22.90
C ALA A 30 -8.50 28.95 -22.98
N VAL A 31 -7.18 28.99 -23.18
CA VAL A 31 -6.40 30.20 -23.39
C VAL A 31 -5.72 30.13 -24.77
N LYS A 32 -5.94 31.13 -25.61
CA LYS A 32 -5.28 31.26 -26.91
C LYS A 32 -4.09 32.20 -26.82
N CYS A 33 -2.95 31.75 -27.29
CA CYS A 33 -1.70 32.48 -27.29
C CYS A 33 -1.11 32.63 -28.68
N GLY A 34 -0.31 33.68 -28.86
CA GLY A 34 0.63 33.77 -29.98
C GLY A 34 1.79 32.77 -29.83
N PRO A 35 2.67 32.66 -30.86
CA PRO A 35 3.88 31.82 -30.80
C PRO A 35 4.87 32.21 -29.68
N ASP A 36 4.74 33.44 -29.18
CA ASP A 36 5.48 34.04 -28.07
C ASP A 36 4.87 33.76 -26.69
N LEU A 37 3.82 32.94 -26.62
CA LEU A 37 3.03 32.64 -25.42
C LEU A 37 2.35 33.87 -24.78
N VAL A 38 2.22 34.96 -25.53
CA VAL A 38 1.42 36.12 -25.12
C VAL A 38 -0.05 35.78 -25.35
N GLU A 39 -0.86 35.96 -24.32
CA GLU A 39 -2.30 35.74 -24.37
C GLU A 39 -2.95 36.68 -25.41
N ARG A 40 -3.87 36.14 -26.21
CA ARG A 40 -4.68 36.91 -27.17
C ARG A 40 -6.15 36.96 -26.77
N SER A 41 -6.68 35.85 -26.28
CA SER A 41 -8.08 35.72 -25.88
C SER A 41 -8.28 34.45 -25.07
N THR A 42 -9.37 34.40 -24.31
CA THR A 42 -9.85 33.20 -23.61
C THR A 42 -11.16 32.69 -24.21
N PHE A 43 -11.45 31.42 -23.92
CA PHE A 43 -12.72 30.78 -24.22
C PHE A 43 -13.21 30.06 -22.97
N SER A 44 -14.45 30.33 -22.57
CA SER A 44 -15.13 29.55 -21.55
C SER A 44 -16.60 29.37 -21.92
N CYS A 45 -17.11 28.16 -21.75
CA CYS A 45 -18.54 27.91 -21.82
C CYS A 45 -18.95 26.66 -21.04
N PHE A 46 -20.16 26.71 -20.49
CA PHE A 46 -20.81 25.53 -19.94
C PHE A 46 -21.49 24.70 -21.03
N VAL A 47 -21.40 23.39 -20.87
CA VAL A 47 -22.02 22.39 -21.73
C VAL A 47 -23.15 21.73 -20.97
N LYS A 48 -24.34 21.80 -21.54
CA LYS A 48 -25.54 21.21 -20.97
C LYS A 48 -25.48 19.68 -21.08
N PRO A 49 -25.61 18.94 -19.97
CA PRO A 49 -25.72 17.49 -20.01
C PRO A 49 -26.95 17.04 -20.81
N GLN A 50 -26.75 16.05 -21.68
CA GLN A 50 -27.76 15.41 -22.51
C GLN A 50 -27.96 13.94 -22.14
N VAL A 51 -27.05 13.36 -21.35
CA VAL A 51 -27.11 11.97 -20.87
C VAL A 51 -27.40 11.92 -19.37
N ALA A 52 -26.66 12.69 -18.56
CA ALA A 52 -26.88 12.77 -17.13
C ALA A 52 -28.19 13.49 -16.79
N LYS A 53 -28.89 13.01 -15.76
CA LYS A 53 -30.06 13.70 -15.21
C LYS A 53 -29.68 14.78 -14.19
N HIS A 54 -28.60 14.53 -13.45
CA HIS A 54 -28.05 15.38 -12.41
C HIS A 54 -26.53 15.23 -12.39
N ILE A 55 -25.82 16.30 -12.03
CA ILE A 55 -24.38 16.25 -11.73
C ILE A 55 -24.18 15.51 -10.40
N SER A 56 -23.14 14.67 -10.34
CA SER A 56 -22.79 14.00 -9.09
C SER A 56 -22.30 15.00 -8.04
N SER A 57 -22.65 14.78 -6.77
CA SER A 57 -22.21 15.65 -5.66
C SER A 57 -20.70 15.77 -5.54
N THR A 58 -19.95 14.74 -5.95
CA THR A 58 -18.49 14.78 -6.02
C THR A 58 -17.99 15.83 -7.01
N ILE A 59 -18.57 15.88 -8.21
CA ILE A 59 -18.18 16.87 -9.22
C ILE A 59 -18.62 18.27 -8.81
N VAL A 60 -19.81 18.44 -8.24
CA VAL A 60 -20.26 19.73 -7.69
C VAL A 60 -19.28 20.25 -6.63
N ASN A 61 -18.84 19.38 -5.71
CA ASN A 61 -17.87 19.78 -4.67
C ASN A 61 -16.48 20.08 -5.22
N LEU A 62 -16.10 19.44 -6.34
CA LEU A 62 -14.79 19.61 -6.95
C LEU A 62 -14.72 20.90 -7.78
N THR A 63 -15.72 21.12 -8.64
CA THR A 63 -15.69 22.19 -9.66
C THR A 63 -16.59 23.38 -9.31
N SER A 64 -17.42 23.26 -8.27
CA SER A 64 -18.50 24.21 -7.94
C SER A 64 -19.55 24.39 -9.04
N ILE A 65 -19.56 23.53 -10.08
CA ILE A 65 -20.56 23.57 -11.16
C ILE A 65 -21.82 22.86 -10.69
N THR A 66 -22.98 23.51 -10.83
CA THR A 66 -24.28 22.98 -10.40
C THR A 66 -25.20 22.67 -11.59
N ASP A 67 -26.25 21.88 -11.37
CA ASP A 67 -27.29 21.61 -12.37
C ASP A 67 -27.90 22.93 -12.91
N GLU A 68 -28.09 23.93 -12.04
CA GLU A 68 -28.60 25.25 -12.40
C GLU A 68 -27.66 25.98 -13.36
N THR A 69 -26.35 25.94 -13.09
CA THR A 69 -25.31 26.53 -13.94
C THR A 69 -25.29 25.94 -15.35
N LEU A 70 -25.59 24.64 -15.49
CA LEU A 70 -25.54 23.94 -16.78
C LEU A 70 -26.84 24.01 -17.59
N ASN A 71 -27.97 24.38 -16.98
CA ASN A 71 -29.27 24.37 -17.66
C ASN A 71 -29.34 25.32 -18.87
N ASP A 72 -28.64 26.45 -18.77
CA ASP A 72 -28.48 27.48 -19.81
C ASP A 72 -27.23 27.26 -20.69
N GLY A 73 -26.51 26.16 -20.46
CA GLY A 73 -25.34 25.76 -21.23
C GLY A 73 -25.68 25.39 -22.67
N MET A 74 -24.65 25.38 -23.52
CA MET A 74 -24.77 24.96 -24.92
C MET A 74 -24.77 23.42 -25.01
N THR A 75 -25.37 22.84 -26.04
CA THR A 75 -25.13 21.40 -26.32
C THR A 75 -23.67 21.16 -26.67
N PHE A 76 -23.17 19.94 -26.46
CA PHE A 76 -21.78 19.59 -26.75
C PHE A 76 -21.36 19.98 -28.19
N MET A 77 -22.20 19.66 -29.19
CA MET A 77 -21.89 19.97 -30.59
C MET A 77 -21.88 21.49 -30.88
N GLN A 78 -22.69 22.28 -30.18
CA GLN A 78 -22.66 23.73 -30.27
C GLN A 78 -21.37 24.30 -29.65
N ALA A 79 -20.94 23.77 -28.49
CA ALA A 79 -19.69 24.14 -27.86
C ALA A 79 -18.50 23.85 -28.77
N VAL A 80 -18.41 22.64 -29.35
CA VAL A 80 -17.37 22.25 -30.32
C VAL A 80 -17.36 23.16 -31.54
N SER A 81 -18.52 23.49 -32.11
CA SER A 81 -18.61 24.38 -33.27
C SER A 81 -18.17 25.81 -32.96
N ARG A 82 -18.52 26.32 -31.76
CA ARG A 82 -18.11 27.65 -31.30
C ARG A 82 -16.61 27.68 -30.99
N PHE A 83 -16.09 26.66 -30.33
CA PHE A 83 -14.66 26.50 -30.04
C PHE A 83 -13.84 26.47 -31.33
N LYS A 84 -14.24 25.64 -32.31
CA LYS A 84 -13.57 25.56 -33.62
C LYS A 84 -13.43 26.92 -34.29
N ARG A 85 -14.51 27.72 -34.31
CA ARG A 85 -14.49 29.07 -34.91
C ARG A 85 -13.58 30.04 -34.17
N TRP A 86 -13.50 29.93 -32.84
CA TRP A 86 -12.65 30.78 -32.01
C TRP A 86 -11.16 30.38 -32.07
N ALA A 87 -10.89 29.08 -32.01
CA ALA A 87 -9.54 28.52 -32.04
C ALA A 87 -8.86 28.77 -33.40
N GLY A 88 -9.58 28.52 -34.51
CA GLY A 88 -9.00 28.56 -35.85
C GLY A 88 -7.87 27.54 -36.01
N ASP A 89 -6.95 27.79 -36.94
CA ASP A 89 -5.77 26.93 -37.13
C ASP A 89 -4.76 27.16 -36.00
N CYS A 90 -4.60 26.17 -35.13
CA CYS A 90 -3.76 26.25 -33.96
C CYS A 90 -3.22 24.87 -33.56
N VAL A 91 -2.21 24.88 -32.70
CA VAL A 91 -1.80 23.67 -31.96
C VAL A 91 -2.59 23.63 -30.68
N VAL A 92 -3.42 22.59 -30.50
CA VAL A 92 -4.14 22.36 -29.26
C VAL A 92 -3.20 21.68 -28.27
N MET A 93 -3.16 22.16 -27.04
CA MET A 93 -2.33 21.64 -25.98
C MET A 93 -3.19 21.39 -24.76
N THR A 94 -3.01 20.26 -24.09
CA THR A 94 -3.67 19.94 -22.82
C THR A 94 -2.59 19.50 -21.84
N TRP A 95 -2.89 19.50 -20.53
CA TRP A 95 -1.91 19.00 -19.57
C TRP A 95 -1.59 17.52 -19.83
N GLY A 96 -2.60 16.68 -20.12
CA GLY A 96 -2.36 15.31 -20.56
C GLY A 96 -3.45 14.81 -21.51
N THR A 97 -3.33 13.57 -21.97
CA THR A 97 -4.28 12.99 -22.96
C THR A 97 -5.75 12.86 -22.52
N SER A 98 -6.08 13.04 -21.23
CA SER A 98 -7.43 12.82 -20.69
C SER A 98 -8.50 13.67 -21.38
N ASP A 99 -8.25 14.95 -21.60
CA ASP A 99 -9.19 15.88 -22.25
C ASP A 99 -9.46 15.48 -23.69
N ILE A 100 -8.42 15.13 -24.43
CA ILE A 100 -8.55 14.68 -25.82
C ILE A 100 -9.30 13.35 -25.90
N LEU A 101 -9.01 12.40 -25.01
CA LEU A 101 -9.74 11.14 -24.94
C LEU A 101 -11.23 11.36 -24.63
N THR A 102 -11.52 12.29 -23.73
CA THR A 102 -12.89 12.66 -23.36
C THR A 102 -13.61 13.35 -24.52
N LEU A 103 -12.93 14.25 -25.25
CA LEU A 103 -13.46 14.86 -26.49
C LEU A 103 -13.78 13.81 -27.54
N ILE A 104 -12.87 12.88 -27.78
CA ILE A 104 -13.06 11.77 -28.74
C ILE A 104 -14.27 10.93 -28.35
N GLU A 105 -14.39 10.59 -27.05
CA GLU A 105 -15.54 9.83 -26.54
C GLU A 105 -16.86 10.59 -26.76
N ASN A 106 -16.89 11.89 -26.46
CA ASN A 106 -18.09 12.72 -26.63
C ASN A 106 -18.43 12.96 -28.11
N CYS A 107 -17.45 13.19 -28.98
CA CYS A 107 -17.66 13.25 -30.43
C CYS A 107 -18.27 11.94 -30.93
N ARG A 108 -17.65 10.79 -30.60
CA ARG A 108 -18.19 9.48 -30.98
C ARG A 108 -19.62 9.27 -30.47
N TYR A 109 -19.93 9.76 -29.27
CA TYR A 109 -21.26 9.68 -28.71
C TYR A 109 -22.25 10.60 -29.46
N PHE A 110 -21.99 11.89 -29.59
CA PHE A 110 -22.98 12.86 -30.05
C PHE A 110 -23.06 13.02 -31.56
N SER A 111 -21.96 12.81 -32.30
CA SER A 111 -21.93 12.88 -33.77
C SER A 111 -21.84 11.51 -34.45
N GLY A 112 -21.41 10.48 -33.72
CA GLY A 112 -21.11 9.16 -34.30
C GLY A 112 -19.70 9.06 -34.91
N ASP A 113 -18.92 10.15 -34.88
CA ASP A 113 -17.57 10.23 -35.42
C ASP A 113 -16.56 10.44 -34.27
N GLU A 114 -15.44 9.73 -34.30
CA GLU A 114 -14.39 9.88 -33.29
C GLU A 114 -13.44 11.05 -33.58
N ILE A 115 -13.53 11.65 -34.77
CA ILE A 115 -12.70 12.79 -35.18
C ILE A 115 -13.18 14.07 -34.49
N VAL A 116 -12.28 14.73 -33.76
CA VAL A 116 -12.55 16.02 -33.10
C VAL A 116 -12.40 17.14 -34.14
N PRO A 117 -13.46 17.93 -34.43
CA PRO A 117 -13.51 18.80 -35.62
C PRO A 117 -12.46 19.93 -35.72
N PHE A 118 -11.82 20.30 -34.61
CA PHE A 118 -10.82 21.38 -34.53
C PHE A 118 -9.41 20.86 -34.21
N LEU A 119 -9.24 19.56 -34.00
CA LEU A 119 -7.98 18.97 -33.56
C LEU A 119 -7.17 18.53 -34.79
N SER A 120 -6.37 19.45 -35.33
CA SER A 120 -5.43 19.18 -36.43
C SER A 120 -4.01 18.88 -35.93
N GLN A 121 -3.59 19.58 -34.89
CA GLN A 121 -2.30 19.39 -34.22
C GLN A 121 -2.50 19.36 -32.71
N TYR A 122 -1.78 18.46 -32.04
CA TYR A 122 -1.90 18.24 -30.60
C TYR A 122 -0.55 18.12 -29.91
N CYS A 123 -0.43 18.62 -28.69
CA CYS A 123 0.73 18.41 -27.83
C CYS A 123 0.30 18.05 -26.40
N ASP A 124 0.85 16.94 -25.88
CA ASP A 124 0.73 16.55 -24.46
C ASP A 124 1.79 17.30 -23.64
N LEU A 125 1.37 18.31 -22.89
CA LEU A 125 2.28 19.17 -22.15
C LEU A 125 2.89 18.51 -20.91
N GLN A 126 2.26 17.49 -20.32
CA GLN A 126 2.82 16.73 -19.22
C GLN A 126 4.06 15.98 -19.68
N VAL A 127 4.01 15.30 -20.83
CA VAL A 127 5.18 14.58 -21.36
C VAL A 127 6.31 15.55 -21.68
N PHE A 128 6.01 16.64 -22.40
CA PHE A 128 7.00 17.67 -22.72
C PHE A 128 7.63 18.26 -21.45
N THR A 129 6.80 18.68 -20.48
CA THR A 129 7.27 19.33 -19.25
C THR A 129 8.16 18.39 -18.44
N GLN A 130 7.75 17.13 -18.22
CA GLN A 130 8.54 16.15 -17.47
C GLN A 130 9.92 15.92 -18.08
N ASP A 131 10.00 15.77 -19.40
CA ASP A 131 11.28 15.61 -20.10
C ASP A 131 12.15 16.88 -19.96
N ARG A 132 11.55 18.09 -19.98
CA ARG A 132 12.28 19.36 -19.80
C ARG A 132 12.86 19.54 -18.41
N ILE A 133 12.18 19.05 -17.37
CA ILE A 133 12.63 19.14 -15.97
C ILE A 133 13.39 17.90 -15.49
N GLY A 134 13.64 16.94 -16.38
CA GLY A 134 14.43 15.73 -16.09
C GLY A 134 13.70 14.69 -15.24
N LEU A 135 12.36 14.73 -15.19
CA LEU A 135 11.57 13.69 -14.56
C LEU A 135 11.41 12.52 -15.53
N GLY A 136 11.85 11.33 -15.13
CA GLY A 136 11.69 10.14 -15.94
C GLY A 136 10.21 9.77 -16.14
N ARG A 137 9.89 9.05 -17.22
CA ARG A 137 8.51 8.67 -17.59
C ARG A 137 7.90 7.50 -16.78
N LYS A 138 8.44 7.20 -15.58
CA LYS A 138 7.96 6.07 -14.77
C LYS A 138 6.62 6.36 -14.09
N GLU A 139 6.40 7.61 -13.72
CA GLU A 139 5.18 8.10 -13.07
C GLU A 139 4.71 9.37 -13.79
N GLN A 140 3.40 9.61 -13.80
CA GLN A 140 2.82 10.82 -14.40
C GLN A 140 2.72 11.92 -13.34
N VAL A 141 3.22 13.10 -13.65
CA VAL A 141 3.18 14.27 -12.76
C VAL A 141 1.91 15.07 -13.03
N GLY A 142 1.07 15.23 -12.00
CA GLY A 142 -0.11 16.09 -12.04
C GLY A 142 0.25 17.58 -12.19
N LEU A 143 -0.67 18.37 -12.73
CA LEU A 143 -0.44 19.77 -13.07
C LEU A 143 -0.02 20.61 -11.85
N SER A 144 -0.73 20.49 -10.73
CA SER A 144 -0.38 21.18 -9.48
C SER A 144 1.02 20.82 -8.98
N LYS A 145 1.44 19.56 -9.14
CA LYS A 145 2.79 19.14 -8.72
C LYS A 145 3.88 19.72 -9.62
N ALA A 146 3.63 19.79 -10.93
CA ALA A 146 4.56 20.44 -11.85
C ALA A 146 4.65 21.95 -11.60
N ALA A 147 3.52 22.61 -11.33
CA ALA A 147 3.46 24.02 -10.96
C ALA A 147 4.30 24.31 -9.71
N GLU A 148 4.16 23.49 -8.66
CA GLU A 148 4.95 23.57 -7.43
C GLU A 148 6.46 23.43 -7.71
N LEU A 149 6.85 22.41 -8.47
CA LEU A 149 8.26 22.16 -8.82
C LEU A 149 8.90 23.30 -9.63
N LEU A 150 8.10 24.03 -10.39
CA LEU A 150 8.54 25.15 -11.23
C LEU A 150 8.39 26.52 -10.55
N GLY A 151 7.93 26.55 -9.30
CA GLY A 151 7.69 27.79 -8.55
C GLY A 151 6.67 28.71 -9.23
N VAL A 152 5.61 28.13 -9.80
CA VAL A 152 4.45 28.88 -10.32
C VAL A 152 3.57 29.24 -9.13
N ASP A 153 3.22 30.52 -9.00
CA ASP A 153 2.30 30.99 -7.97
C ASP A 153 0.87 30.52 -8.31
N MET A 154 0.26 29.87 -7.34
CA MET A 154 -1.05 29.23 -7.41
C MET A 154 -2.13 30.03 -6.68
N SER A 155 -1.76 31.14 -6.05
CA SER A 155 -2.67 31.93 -5.23
C SER A 155 -3.75 32.62 -6.10
N GLY A 156 -5.02 32.35 -5.79
CA GLY A 156 -6.17 32.99 -6.45
C GLY A 156 -6.73 32.26 -7.70
N MET A 157 -6.28 31.04 -8.00
CA MET A 157 -6.91 30.17 -9.00
C MET A 157 -7.77 29.10 -8.31
N ASP A 158 -9.05 29.00 -8.69
CA ASP A 158 -9.91 27.92 -8.20
C ASP A 158 -9.51 26.63 -8.92
N HIS A 159 -8.90 25.70 -8.17
CA HIS A 159 -8.52 24.41 -8.73
C HIS A 159 -9.78 23.67 -9.21
N HIS A 160 -9.73 23.05 -10.39
CA HIS A 160 -10.86 22.33 -11.02
C HIS A 160 -11.93 23.23 -11.67
N ARG A 161 -11.51 24.39 -12.16
CA ARG A 161 -12.21 25.13 -13.21
C ARG A 161 -11.39 25.06 -14.48
N ALA A 162 -12.03 24.66 -15.58
CA ALA A 162 -11.30 24.41 -16.82
C ALA A 162 -10.49 25.62 -17.32
N LEU A 163 -10.99 26.85 -17.14
CA LEU A 163 -10.25 28.04 -17.59
C LEU A 163 -9.03 28.32 -16.70
N ASP A 164 -9.15 28.09 -15.40
CA ASP A 164 -8.07 28.32 -14.44
C ASP A 164 -6.97 27.27 -14.61
N ASP A 165 -7.33 26.01 -14.86
CA ASP A 165 -6.38 24.93 -15.15
C ASP A 165 -5.66 25.15 -16.50
N SER A 166 -6.35 25.75 -17.49
CA SER A 166 -5.72 26.21 -18.73
C SER A 166 -4.70 27.34 -18.47
N TRP A 167 -5.02 28.28 -17.58
CA TRP A 167 -4.13 29.36 -17.17
C TRP A 167 -2.90 28.85 -16.43
N MET A 168 -3.10 27.93 -15.50
CA MET A 168 -2.02 27.26 -14.78
C MET A 168 -1.12 26.50 -15.75
N THR A 169 -1.70 25.76 -16.69
CA THR A 169 -0.95 25.03 -17.73
C THR A 169 -0.11 25.98 -18.59
N LEU A 170 -0.64 27.16 -18.94
CA LEU A 170 0.12 28.20 -19.64
C LEU A 170 1.28 28.74 -18.80
N ALA A 171 1.05 28.98 -17.51
CA ALA A 171 2.09 29.45 -16.61
C ALA A 171 3.23 28.44 -16.47
N VAL A 172 2.90 27.14 -16.37
CA VAL A 172 3.88 26.05 -16.40
C VAL A 172 4.63 26.02 -17.72
N LEU A 173 3.92 26.07 -18.86
CA LEU A 173 4.54 26.08 -20.19
C LEU A 173 5.55 27.22 -20.32
N ARG A 174 5.18 28.45 -19.91
CA ARG A 174 6.07 29.63 -19.95
C ARG A 174 7.40 29.43 -19.22
N LYS A 175 7.47 28.56 -18.20
CA LYS A 175 8.71 28.25 -17.47
C LYS A 175 9.64 27.31 -18.23
N VAL A 176 9.08 26.41 -19.04
CA VAL A 176 9.85 25.31 -19.69
C VAL A 176 9.92 25.43 -21.21
N TYR A 177 9.18 26.38 -21.80
CA TYR A 177 9.01 26.53 -23.23
C TYR A 177 10.32 26.80 -23.95
N ASP A 178 10.53 26.03 -25.02
CA ASP A 178 11.55 26.27 -26.02
C ASP A 178 10.90 25.98 -27.38
N PRO A 179 10.84 26.97 -28.29
CA PRO A 179 10.17 26.82 -29.59
C PRO A 179 10.71 25.70 -30.47
N LYS A 180 11.98 25.29 -30.30
CA LYS A 180 12.58 24.19 -31.06
C LYS A 180 12.37 22.86 -30.35
N ALA A 181 12.47 22.84 -29.02
CA ALA A 181 12.34 21.62 -28.24
C ALA A 181 10.91 21.06 -28.21
N ILE A 182 9.89 21.91 -28.38
CA ILE A 182 8.48 21.46 -28.36
C ILE A 182 8.04 20.80 -29.67
N VAL A 183 8.70 21.10 -30.80
CA VAL A 183 8.30 20.61 -32.13
C VAL A 183 8.14 19.09 -32.20
N PRO A 184 9.05 18.25 -31.66
CA PRO A 184 8.91 16.79 -31.69
C PRO A 184 7.74 16.24 -30.85
N TYR A 185 7.12 17.07 -30.01
CA TYR A 185 5.99 16.71 -29.15
C TYR A 185 4.64 17.12 -29.77
N ILE A 186 4.66 17.79 -30.93
CA ILE A 186 3.46 18.18 -31.66
C ILE A 186 3.12 17.07 -32.66
N ASP A 187 2.02 16.38 -32.40
CA ASP A 187 1.46 15.35 -33.25
C ASP A 187 0.55 15.96 -34.33
N GLU A 188 0.65 15.46 -35.56
CA GLU A 188 -0.39 15.62 -36.57
C GLU A 188 -1.56 14.68 -36.24
N CYS A 189 -2.78 15.22 -36.12
CA CYS A 189 -3.95 14.49 -35.66
C CYS A 189 -4.66 13.77 -36.82
N ASP A 190 -3.95 12.86 -37.48
CA ASP A 190 -4.46 12.02 -38.55
C ASP A 190 -5.07 10.70 -38.02
N GLN A 191 -5.45 9.78 -38.92
CA GLN A 191 -6.00 8.48 -38.51
C GLN A 191 -5.06 7.66 -37.62
N GLU A 192 -3.74 7.81 -37.79
CA GLU A 192 -2.75 7.12 -36.97
C GLU A 192 -2.72 7.67 -35.55
N PHE A 193 -2.81 8.99 -35.40
CA PHE A 193 -2.98 9.63 -34.09
C PHE A 193 -4.21 9.08 -33.35
N TYR A 194 -5.38 9.04 -33.99
CA TYR A 194 -6.60 8.55 -33.34
C TYR A 194 -6.50 7.06 -32.98
N ARG A 195 -5.89 6.23 -33.84
CA ARG A 195 -5.64 4.81 -33.52
C ARG A 195 -4.70 4.64 -32.33
N ARG A 196 -3.64 5.45 -32.25
CA ARG A 196 -2.66 5.42 -31.17
C ARG A 196 -3.26 5.86 -29.84
N ILE A 197 -3.87 7.05 -29.81
CA ILE A 197 -4.35 7.67 -28.58
C ILE A 197 -5.52 6.88 -27.97
N THR A 198 -6.42 6.33 -28.79
CA THR A 198 -7.57 5.55 -28.31
C THR A 198 -7.24 4.10 -27.95
N PHE A 199 -6.00 3.65 -28.17
CA PHE A 199 -5.61 2.27 -27.91
C PHE A 199 -5.60 1.95 -26.41
N LYS A 200 -6.49 1.03 -25.99
CA LYS A 200 -6.54 0.56 -24.61
C LYS A 200 -5.55 -0.59 -24.41
N THR A 201 -4.60 -0.41 -23.49
CA THR A 201 -3.68 -1.49 -23.10
C THR A 201 -4.45 -2.68 -22.54
N THR A 202 -4.32 -3.84 -23.17
CA THR A 202 -4.96 -5.09 -22.72
C THR A 202 -3.92 -6.04 -22.10
N TYR A 203 -4.41 -6.97 -21.28
CA TYR A 203 -3.57 -8.01 -20.68
C TYR A 203 -3.82 -9.32 -21.43
N VAL A 204 -2.75 -9.96 -21.88
CA VAL A 204 -2.85 -11.29 -22.50
C VAL A 204 -3.01 -12.31 -21.38
N CYS A 205 -4.25 -12.71 -21.13
CA CYS A 205 -4.65 -13.63 -20.06
C CYS A 205 -4.88 -15.07 -20.56
N ASP A 206 -4.58 -15.34 -21.83
CA ASP A 206 -4.57 -16.69 -22.40
C ASP A 206 -3.17 -17.02 -22.94
N LEU A 207 -2.57 -18.11 -22.45
CA LEU A 207 -1.24 -18.57 -22.90
C LEU A 207 -1.27 -19.23 -24.28
N HIS A 208 -2.45 -19.57 -24.79
CA HIS A 208 -2.63 -20.09 -26.15
C HIS A 208 -2.80 -18.98 -27.18
N SER A 209 -2.85 -17.73 -26.76
CA SER A 209 -2.88 -16.58 -27.66
C SER A 209 -1.67 -16.61 -28.60
N PRO A 210 -1.85 -16.29 -29.90
CA PRO A 210 -0.74 -16.20 -30.86
C PRO A 210 0.29 -15.13 -30.48
N LEU A 211 -0.07 -14.22 -29.57
CA LEU A 211 0.80 -13.19 -29.00
C LEU A 211 1.81 -13.77 -27.98
N VAL A 212 1.65 -15.03 -27.55
CA VAL A 212 2.50 -15.66 -26.55
C VAL A 212 3.54 -16.55 -27.22
N GLU A 213 4.77 -16.09 -27.25
CA GLU A 213 5.91 -16.88 -27.71
C GLU A 213 6.43 -17.86 -26.65
N LYS A 214 7.05 -18.96 -27.09
CA LYS A 214 7.70 -19.93 -26.20
C LYS A 214 8.81 -19.29 -25.35
N SER A 215 9.48 -18.26 -25.87
CA SER A 215 10.52 -17.46 -25.18
C SER A 215 9.96 -16.75 -23.93
N HIS A 216 8.69 -16.30 -23.98
CA HIS A 216 8.01 -15.63 -22.86
C HIS A 216 7.81 -16.56 -21.67
N LEU A 217 7.72 -17.88 -21.90
CA LEU A 217 7.46 -18.87 -20.86
C LEU A 217 8.72 -19.38 -20.16
N ARG A 218 9.91 -19.01 -20.64
CA ARG A 218 11.19 -19.40 -20.05
C ARG A 218 11.55 -18.50 -18.87
N PHE A 219 12.02 -19.11 -17.79
CA PHE A 219 12.54 -18.43 -16.61
C PHE A 219 13.95 -18.95 -16.30
N PRO A 220 15.01 -18.14 -16.45
CA PRO A 220 16.34 -18.54 -16.00
C PRO A 220 16.39 -18.59 -14.47
N CYS A 221 17.31 -19.39 -13.95
CA CYS A 221 17.54 -19.54 -12.52
C CYS A 221 18.01 -18.21 -11.92
N PRO A 222 17.33 -17.66 -10.89
CA PRO A 222 17.76 -16.41 -10.26
C PRO A 222 19.09 -16.54 -9.51
N LYS A 223 19.51 -17.76 -9.18
CA LYS A 223 20.76 -18.02 -8.44
C LYS A 223 21.98 -18.16 -9.35
N CYS A 224 21.86 -18.80 -10.51
CA CYS A 224 23.01 -19.11 -11.38
C CYS A 224 22.81 -18.77 -12.86
N GLY A 225 21.68 -18.17 -13.25
CA GLY A 225 21.39 -17.76 -14.63
C GLY A 225 20.99 -18.87 -15.60
N GLU A 226 21.24 -20.13 -15.25
CA GLU A 226 20.98 -21.30 -16.13
C GLU A 226 19.50 -21.60 -16.37
N GLU A 227 19.23 -22.49 -17.33
CA GLU A 227 17.88 -22.96 -17.61
C GLU A 227 17.20 -23.62 -16.39
N SER A 228 15.87 -23.50 -16.37
CA SER A 228 15.04 -24.12 -15.34
C SER A 228 13.90 -24.90 -15.97
N ARG A 229 13.51 -25.99 -15.29
CA ARG A 229 12.37 -26.82 -15.65
C ARG A 229 11.16 -26.38 -14.84
N ARG A 230 10.05 -26.10 -15.52
CA ARG A 230 8.76 -25.84 -14.87
C ARG A 230 8.24 -27.12 -14.20
N LEU A 231 7.86 -27.02 -12.93
CA LEU A 231 7.35 -28.11 -12.10
C LEU A 231 5.82 -28.16 -12.07
N THR A 232 5.17 -27.00 -12.02
CA THR A 232 3.71 -26.90 -11.91
C THR A 232 3.08 -26.40 -13.23
N ARG A 233 1.76 -26.56 -13.36
CA ARG A 233 1.01 -25.93 -14.45
C ARG A 233 0.96 -24.43 -14.24
N TRP A 234 0.85 -23.67 -15.33
CA TRP A 234 0.58 -22.23 -15.22
C TRP A 234 -0.78 -22.01 -14.57
N SER A 235 -0.82 -21.08 -13.62
CA SER A 235 -2.04 -20.60 -12.97
C SER A 235 -2.21 -19.11 -13.25
N LEU A 236 -3.41 -18.69 -13.69
CA LEU A 236 -3.74 -17.29 -13.89
C LEU A 236 -4.28 -16.69 -12.58
N LYS A 237 -3.61 -15.67 -12.04
CA LYS A 237 -4.06 -14.91 -10.87
C LYS A 237 -3.79 -13.42 -11.08
N ASN A 238 -4.83 -12.59 -10.95
CA ASN A 238 -4.77 -11.13 -11.09
C ASN A 238 -4.06 -10.68 -12.39
N LYS A 239 -4.52 -11.19 -13.55
CA LYS A 239 -3.96 -10.87 -14.88
C LYS A 239 -2.46 -11.23 -15.04
N SER A 240 -1.95 -12.14 -14.21
CA SER A 240 -0.57 -12.65 -14.27
C SER A 240 -0.54 -14.17 -14.18
N PHE A 241 0.36 -14.81 -14.90
CA PHE A 241 0.57 -16.25 -14.81
C PHE A 241 1.65 -16.60 -13.79
N ARG A 242 1.47 -17.69 -13.05
CA ARG A 242 2.44 -18.20 -12.08
C ARG A 242 2.69 -19.70 -12.25
N ALA A 243 3.94 -20.09 -12.06
CA ALA A 243 4.35 -21.50 -12.01
C ALA A 243 5.65 -21.64 -11.20
N ASP A 244 5.93 -22.84 -10.73
CA ASP A 244 7.14 -23.17 -9.99
C ASP A 244 8.16 -23.81 -10.92
N PHE A 245 9.42 -23.60 -10.63
CA PHE A 245 10.56 -23.98 -11.45
C PHE A 245 11.66 -24.58 -10.58
N ARG A 246 12.44 -25.49 -11.18
CA ARG A 246 13.67 -26.03 -10.62
C ARG A 246 14.80 -25.80 -11.60
N CYS A 247 15.88 -25.16 -11.15
CA CYS A 247 17.09 -25.05 -11.97
C CYS A 247 17.65 -26.43 -12.28
N THR A 248 18.00 -26.67 -13.55
CA THR A 248 18.54 -27.95 -14.00
C THR A 248 19.99 -28.18 -13.55
N ARG A 249 20.75 -27.10 -13.29
CA ARG A 249 22.15 -27.15 -12.83
C ARG A 249 22.28 -27.21 -11.32
N CYS A 250 21.76 -26.21 -10.60
CA CYS A 250 22.00 -26.07 -9.15
C CYS A 250 20.82 -26.57 -8.28
N GLY A 251 19.75 -27.07 -8.89
CA GLY A 251 18.57 -27.59 -8.18
C GLY A 251 17.71 -26.53 -7.49
N HIS A 252 18.07 -25.24 -7.57
CA HIS A 252 17.36 -24.16 -6.89
C HIS A 252 15.88 -24.11 -7.32
N LEU A 253 15.01 -24.05 -6.32
CA LEU A 253 13.55 -24.00 -6.47
C LEU A 253 13.04 -22.56 -6.35
N PHE A 254 12.20 -22.14 -7.29
CA PHE A 254 11.64 -20.79 -7.30
C PHE A 254 10.31 -20.73 -8.05
N ALA A 255 9.44 -19.78 -7.72
CA ALA A 255 8.26 -19.43 -8.47
C ALA A 255 8.58 -18.31 -9.49
N GLY A 256 8.01 -18.44 -10.69
CA GLY A 256 8.03 -17.40 -11.73
C GLY A 256 6.65 -16.76 -11.89
N ARG A 257 6.61 -15.44 -12.06
CA ARG A 257 5.42 -14.66 -12.42
C ARG A 257 5.64 -13.98 -13.76
N LEU A 258 4.69 -14.18 -14.67
CA LEU A 258 4.68 -13.64 -16.02
C LEU A 258 3.47 -12.69 -16.19
N THR A 259 3.69 -11.49 -16.69
CA THR A 259 2.64 -10.54 -17.09
C THR A 259 2.92 -10.08 -18.50
N ILE A 260 1.93 -10.23 -19.39
CA ILE A 260 2.03 -9.82 -20.79
C ILE A 260 0.98 -8.75 -21.04
N LYS A 261 1.43 -7.56 -21.47
CA LYS A 261 0.56 -6.44 -21.83
C LYS A 261 0.67 -6.17 -23.31
N GLN A 262 -0.45 -6.05 -24.00
CA GLN A 262 -0.50 -5.56 -25.37
C GLN A 262 -0.70 -4.04 -25.31
N LYS A 263 0.30 -3.31 -25.78
CA LYS A 263 0.28 -1.86 -25.99
C LYS A 263 0.17 -1.57 -27.48
N TYR A 264 -0.03 -0.30 -27.83
CA TYR A 264 -0.09 0.13 -29.23
C TYR A 264 1.19 -0.23 -29.99
N GLU A 265 2.35 0.08 -29.40
CA GLU A 265 3.69 -0.16 -29.97
C GLU A 265 4.08 -1.66 -29.98
N GLY A 266 3.27 -2.53 -29.36
CA GLY A 266 3.52 -3.97 -29.32
C GLY A 266 3.37 -4.58 -27.93
N LEU A 267 3.98 -5.76 -27.75
CA LEU A 267 3.86 -6.54 -26.51
C LEU A 267 4.95 -6.17 -25.50
N THR A 268 4.53 -5.91 -24.27
CA THR A 268 5.43 -5.80 -23.12
C THR A 268 5.35 -7.07 -22.28
N VAL A 269 6.48 -7.72 -22.02
CA VAL A 269 6.58 -8.95 -21.22
C VAL A 269 7.37 -8.66 -19.93
N ASN A 270 6.71 -8.80 -18.79
CA ASN A 270 7.33 -8.62 -17.48
C ASN A 270 7.44 -9.97 -16.76
N LYS A 271 8.65 -10.31 -16.33
CA LYS A 271 8.95 -11.55 -15.59
C LYS A 271 9.52 -11.19 -14.22
N LYS A 272 9.03 -11.86 -13.16
CA LYS A 272 9.61 -11.79 -11.81
C LYS A 272 9.80 -13.20 -11.26
N THR A 273 10.87 -13.42 -10.52
CA THR A 273 11.15 -14.68 -9.81
C THR A 273 11.09 -14.47 -8.31
N PHE A 274 10.76 -15.53 -7.58
CA PHE A 274 10.61 -15.52 -6.14
C PHE A 274 11.02 -16.90 -5.60
N PRO A 275 11.72 -17.04 -4.46
CA PRO A 275 11.89 -18.36 -3.85
C PRO A 275 10.52 -19.02 -3.54
N LEU A 276 10.50 -20.33 -3.37
CA LEU A 276 9.30 -21.03 -2.91
C LEU A 276 9.10 -20.86 -1.38
N PRO A 277 7.88 -21.03 -0.87
CA PRO A 277 7.63 -21.20 0.56
C PRO A 277 8.52 -22.28 1.16
N ASP A 278 9.17 -21.98 2.28
CA ASP A 278 9.91 -22.95 3.07
C ASP A 278 9.12 -23.22 4.36
N ILE A 279 8.44 -24.37 4.42
CA ILE A 279 7.57 -24.78 5.53
C ILE A 279 8.26 -25.93 6.26
N GLU A 280 9.00 -25.60 7.30
CA GLU A 280 9.68 -26.57 8.14
C GLU A 280 8.69 -27.26 9.08
N LYS A 281 9.00 -28.48 9.49
CA LYS A 281 8.26 -29.13 10.59
C LYS A 281 8.60 -28.42 11.91
N PRO A 282 7.67 -28.35 12.87
CA PRO A 282 8.01 -27.88 14.21
C PRO A 282 9.16 -28.69 14.80
N ARG A 283 10.14 -28.01 15.41
CA ARG A 283 11.26 -28.68 16.11
C ARG A 283 10.80 -29.39 17.38
N ASP A 284 11.64 -30.28 17.89
CA ASP A 284 11.40 -30.98 19.15
C ASP A 284 11.36 -30.01 20.34
N ALA A 285 10.57 -30.37 21.35
CA ALA A 285 10.32 -29.55 22.52
C ALA A 285 11.48 -29.60 23.53
N VAL A 286 12.55 -28.84 23.24
CA VAL A 286 13.72 -28.72 24.12
C VAL A 286 13.69 -27.36 24.82
N PRO A 287 13.46 -27.29 26.15
CA PRO A 287 13.50 -26.04 26.88
C PRO A 287 14.93 -25.48 26.95
N GLY A 288 15.04 -24.16 27.08
CA GLY A 288 16.34 -23.50 27.21
C GLY A 288 16.35 -22.03 26.80
N PRO A 289 17.51 -21.35 26.92
CA PRO A 289 17.64 -19.96 26.53
C PRO A 289 17.60 -19.80 25.01
N LEU A 290 16.97 -18.73 24.55
CA LEU A 290 16.94 -18.32 23.14
C LEU A 290 16.96 -16.79 23.05
N GLY A 291 18.10 -16.23 22.64
CA GLY A 291 18.32 -14.78 22.74
C GLY A 291 18.24 -14.31 24.19
N ALA A 292 17.46 -13.26 24.45
CA ALA A 292 17.14 -12.78 25.80
C ALA A 292 15.83 -13.39 26.36
N MET A 293 15.36 -14.48 25.77
CA MET A 293 14.15 -15.21 26.18
C MET A 293 14.49 -16.61 26.67
N GLU A 294 13.54 -17.23 27.36
CA GLU A 294 13.57 -18.61 27.82
C GLU A 294 12.39 -19.35 27.17
N LEU A 295 12.69 -20.48 26.52
CA LEU A 295 11.68 -21.43 26.04
C LEU A 295 11.34 -22.39 27.18
N GLU A 296 10.11 -22.30 27.66
CA GLU A 296 9.52 -23.23 28.60
C GLU A 296 8.64 -24.24 27.85
N VAL A 297 8.48 -25.45 28.38
CA VAL A 297 7.60 -26.48 27.78
C VAL A 297 6.57 -27.03 28.79
N PRO A 298 5.73 -26.18 29.41
CA PRO A 298 4.66 -26.64 30.29
C PRO A 298 3.66 -27.49 29.50
N GLN A 299 3.31 -28.67 30.03
CA GLN A 299 2.32 -29.58 29.44
C GLN A 299 2.61 -29.95 27.97
N GLY A 300 3.88 -29.94 27.55
CA GLY A 300 4.27 -30.22 26.17
C GLY A 300 4.07 -29.06 25.17
N VAL A 301 3.70 -27.86 25.65
CA VAL A 301 3.48 -26.67 24.83
C VAL A 301 4.67 -25.71 25.00
N GLY A 302 5.25 -25.27 23.88
CA GLY A 302 6.36 -24.31 23.93
C GLY A 302 5.89 -22.87 24.17
N VAL A 303 6.41 -22.25 25.22
CA VAL A 303 6.08 -20.88 25.66
C VAL A 303 7.37 -20.07 25.77
N LEU A 304 7.47 -18.94 25.07
CA LEU A 304 8.62 -18.04 25.17
C LEU A 304 8.33 -16.89 26.15
N ARG A 305 9.25 -16.65 27.09
CA ARG A 305 9.17 -15.54 28.07
C ARG A 305 10.48 -14.76 28.12
N PHE A 306 10.41 -13.45 28.35
CA PHE A 306 11.61 -12.64 28.57
C PHE A 306 12.31 -13.01 29.88
N GLY A 307 13.60 -13.34 29.83
CA GLY A 307 14.37 -13.71 31.02
C GLY A 307 14.44 -12.57 32.04
N ALA A 308 14.57 -11.33 31.56
CA ALA A 308 14.61 -10.13 32.40
C ALA A 308 13.30 -9.87 33.19
N TRP A 309 12.21 -10.54 32.82
CA TRP A 309 10.89 -10.35 33.42
C TRP A 309 10.47 -11.52 34.32
N LYS A 310 11.37 -12.46 34.59
CA LYS A 310 11.09 -13.63 35.44
C LYS A 310 10.66 -13.26 36.86
N GLU A 311 11.16 -12.13 37.36
CA GLU A 311 10.88 -11.59 38.70
C GLU A 311 9.73 -10.56 38.69
N LEU A 312 9.12 -10.27 37.54
CA LEU A 312 7.95 -9.37 37.46
C LEU A 312 6.67 -10.10 37.86
N GLU A 313 6.40 -10.17 39.16
CA GLU A 313 5.22 -10.86 39.71
C GLU A 313 3.89 -10.20 39.29
N LEU A 314 3.90 -8.92 38.92
CA LEU A 314 2.70 -8.19 38.53
C LEU A 314 2.05 -8.73 37.25
N VAL A 315 2.81 -9.35 36.35
CA VAL A 315 2.32 -9.71 35.01
C VAL A 315 2.51 -11.18 34.68
N ASN A 316 1.64 -11.69 33.79
CA ASN A 316 1.87 -12.90 33.04
C ASN A 316 2.04 -12.52 31.56
N HIS A 317 3.17 -12.84 30.94
CA HIS A 317 3.47 -12.53 29.55
C HIS A 317 3.99 -13.76 28.80
N ALA A 318 3.60 -13.92 27.55
CA ALA A 318 4.09 -15.01 26.73
C ALA A 318 4.10 -14.68 25.25
N PHE A 319 5.03 -15.31 24.53
CA PHE A 319 4.97 -15.43 23.09
C PHE A 319 4.80 -16.91 22.70
N THR A 320 3.87 -17.18 21.79
CA THR A 320 3.52 -18.55 21.39
C THR A 320 4.56 -19.15 20.45
N THR A 321 4.77 -20.46 20.53
CA THR A 321 5.57 -21.21 19.57
C THR A 321 4.68 -22.13 18.72
N ARG A 322 5.27 -22.85 17.78
CA ARG A 322 4.64 -23.88 16.96
C ARG A 322 4.53 -25.23 17.68
N ILE A 323 5.02 -25.37 18.91
CA ILE A 323 5.15 -26.63 19.65
C ILE A 323 3.89 -26.91 20.48
N GLY A 324 3.35 -28.12 20.37
CA GLY A 324 2.29 -28.65 21.26
C GLY A 324 0.85 -28.49 20.77
N GLY A 325 0.64 -28.00 19.54
CA GLY A 325 -0.70 -27.84 18.96
C GLY A 325 -1.19 -29.06 18.17
N VAL A 326 -2.30 -28.90 17.44
CA VAL A 326 -3.01 -29.96 16.69
C VAL A 326 -3.18 -29.68 15.21
N SER A 327 -2.74 -28.52 14.73
CA SER A 327 -2.81 -28.14 13.32
C SER A 327 -1.78 -28.90 12.48
N ASP A 328 -2.03 -29.00 11.18
CA ASP A 328 -1.21 -29.77 10.22
C ASP A 328 -0.59 -28.88 9.13
N LYS A 329 0.36 -29.44 8.37
CA LYS A 329 0.96 -28.82 7.17
C LYS A 329 1.53 -27.42 7.46
N GLU A 330 1.15 -26.39 6.69
CA GLU A 330 1.56 -25.00 6.87
C GLU A 330 1.15 -24.38 8.21
N PHE A 331 0.18 -24.99 8.89
CA PHE A 331 -0.33 -24.56 10.20
C PHE A 331 0.29 -25.37 11.34
N ALA A 332 1.14 -26.36 11.06
CA ALA A 332 1.68 -27.23 12.08
C ALA A 332 2.52 -26.47 13.12
N SER A 333 2.37 -26.68 14.43
CA SER A 333 1.26 -27.41 15.11
C SER A 333 0.32 -26.48 15.87
N MET A 334 0.81 -25.36 16.40
CA MET A 334 0.06 -24.45 17.28
C MET A 334 -0.38 -23.17 16.54
N ASN A 335 -1.25 -23.31 15.53
CA ASN A 335 -1.83 -22.14 14.86
C ASN A 335 -2.93 -21.52 15.72
N LEU A 336 -2.80 -20.24 16.05
CA LEU A 336 -3.82 -19.46 16.77
C LEU A 336 -4.60 -18.49 15.87
N GLY A 337 -4.34 -18.46 14.57
CA GLY A 337 -5.03 -17.56 13.65
C GLY A 337 -6.25 -18.19 12.99
N PHE A 338 -7.45 -17.71 13.34
CA PHE A 338 -8.67 -18.00 12.60
C PHE A 338 -8.65 -17.43 11.17
N GLY A 339 -9.45 -18.00 10.27
CA GLY A 339 -9.68 -17.46 8.92
C GLY A 339 -8.51 -17.57 7.93
N ARG A 340 -7.46 -18.34 8.26
CA ARG A 340 -6.30 -18.57 7.37
C ARG A 340 -6.39 -19.82 6.50
N GLY A 341 -7.47 -20.60 6.63
CA GLY A 341 -7.69 -21.85 5.91
C GLY A 341 -7.40 -23.11 6.74
N ASP A 342 -7.02 -22.95 8.01
CA ASP A 342 -6.95 -24.05 8.98
C ASP A 342 -8.36 -24.40 9.49
N ASP A 343 -8.48 -25.59 10.09
CA ASP A 343 -9.71 -26.05 10.73
C ASP A 343 -10.00 -25.21 12.01
N PRO A 344 -11.14 -24.51 12.08
CA PRO A 344 -11.48 -23.71 13.26
C PRO A 344 -11.48 -24.49 14.58
N GLU A 345 -11.82 -25.78 14.58
CA GLU A 345 -11.79 -26.61 15.79
C GLU A 345 -10.37 -26.84 16.28
N LYS A 346 -9.41 -27.01 15.36
CA LYS A 346 -7.98 -27.13 15.69
C LYS A 346 -7.43 -25.82 16.25
N VAL A 347 -7.83 -24.69 15.67
CA VAL A 347 -7.43 -23.37 16.18
C VAL A 347 -7.99 -23.14 17.60
N ALA A 348 -9.25 -23.49 17.85
CA ALA A 348 -9.84 -23.40 19.19
C ALA A 348 -9.14 -24.32 20.21
N GLU A 349 -8.82 -25.56 19.82
CA GLU A 349 -8.05 -26.48 20.67
C GLU A 349 -6.63 -25.96 20.94
N ASN A 350 -5.98 -25.34 19.96
CA ASN A 350 -4.67 -24.69 20.15
C ASN A 350 -4.74 -23.55 21.18
N TYR A 351 -5.80 -22.73 21.14
CA TYR A 351 -6.05 -21.71 22.17
C TYR A 351 -6.18 -22.33 23.55
N ARG A 352 -7.00 -23.38 23.69
CA ARG A 352 -7.20 -24.08 24.96
C ARG A 352 -5.88 -24.62 25.52
N ARG A 353 -5.06 -25.27 24.68
CA ARG A 353 -3.75 -25.82 25.06
C ARG A 353 -2.78 -24.73 25.47
N PHE A 354 -2.65 -23.68 24.68
CA PHE A 354 -1.71 -22.61 24.95
C PHE A 354 -2.08 -21.85 26.22
N CYS A 355 -3.34 -21.46 26.39
CA CYS A 355 -3.83 -20.77 27.59
C CYS A 355 -3.60 -21.60 28.86
N ALA A 356 -3.92 -22.90 28.83
CA ALA A 356 -3.70 -23.80 29.97
C ALA A 356 -2.21 -23.96 30.33
N ALA A 357 -1.33 -24.01 29.33
CA ALA A 357 0.10 -24.18 29.54
C ALA A 357 0.80 -22.87 29.97
N ALA A 358 0.39 -21.73 29.42
CA ALA A 358 1.00 -20.42 29.69
C ALA A 358 0.34 -19.67 30.86
N GLY A 359 -0.75 -20.19 31.45
CA GLY A 359 -1.41 -19.63 32.62
C GLY A 359 -2.35 -18.45 32.31
N PHE A 360 -3.03 -18.49 31.16
CA PHE A 360 -4.05 -17.49 30.80
C PHE A 360 -5.45 -18.08 30.89
N ASP A 361 -6.43 -17.26 31.26
CA ASP A 361 -7.84 -17.57 31.10
C ASP A 361 -8.24 -17.36 29.63
N SER A 362 -8.67 -18.43 28.94
CA SER A 362 -9.08 -18.36 27.53
C SER A 362 -10.26 -17.41 27.30
N ASP A 363 -11.09 -17.18 28.32
CA ASP A 363 -12.26 -16.31 28.21
C ASP A 363 -11.90 -14.84 28.48
N SER A 364 -10.68 -14.54 28.92
CA SER A 364 -10.21 -13.18 29.19
C SER A 364 -9.55 -12.49 27.98
N LEU A 365 -9.35 -13.23 26.89
CA LEU A 365 -8.57 -12.79 25.75
C LEU A 365 -9.25 -11.65 24.97
N VAL A 366 -8.50 -10.61 24.60
CA VAL A 366 -8.97 -9.48 23.78
C VAL A 366 -7.93 -9.16 22.71
N CYS A 367 -8.38 -9.04 21.46
CA CYS A 367 -7.54 -8.70 20.31
C CYS A 367 -8.15 -7.56 19.49
N GLY A 368 -7.30 -6.64 19.03
CA GLY A 368 -7.69 -5.56 18.11
C GLY A 368 -7.85 -6.01 16.66
N ALA A 369 -8.42 -5.13 15.83
CA ALA A 369 -8.47 -5.29 14.38
C ALA A 369 -7.18 -4.76 13.73
N GLN A 370 -6.08 -5.51 13.89
CA GLN A 370 -4.76 -5.12 13.42
C GLN A 370 -4.72 -4.91 11.89
N ASP A 371 -4.34 -3.73 11.44
CA ASP A 371 -4.20 -3.38 10.02
C ASP A 371 -2.92 -2.57 9.71
N HIS A 372 -1.96 -2.56 10.66
CA HIS A 372 -0.64 -1.92 10.59
C HIS A 372 -0.68 -0.38 10.73
N HIS A 373 -1.71 0.16 11.36
CA HIS A 373 -1.72 1.54 11.85
C HIS A 373 -1.20 1.62 13.29
N ILE A 374 -1.33 2.78 13.93
CA ILE A 374 -0.84 3.06 15.29
C ILE A 374 -1.97 3.35 16.29
N ASN A 375 -3.19 2.95 15.97
CA ASN A 375 -4.36 3.19 16.80
C ASN A 375 -4.36 2.25 18.01
N ILE A 376 -4.62 2.82 19.18
CA ILE A 376 -4.54 2.12 20.48
C ILE A 376 -5.88 2.26 21.19
N ARG A 377 -6.34 1.18 21.82
CA ARG A 377 -7.59 1.15 22.59
C ARG A 377 -7.35 0.67 24.03
N ARG A 378 -7.90 1.41 24.99
CA ARG A 378 -8.07 0.91 26.35
C ARG A 378 -9.22 -0.10 26.41
N VAL A 379 -9.00 -1.24 27.04
CA VAL A 379 -9.99 -2.33 27.14
C VAL A 379 -10.21 -2.76 28.59
N GLY A 380 -11.40 -3.26 28.90
CA GLY A 380 -11.77 -3.84 30.18
C GLY A 380 -12.61 -5.10 30.01
N LYS A 381 -13.17 -5.62 31.11
CA LYS A 381 -13.99 -6.85 31.14
C LYS A 381 -15.05 -6.98 30.03
N ASP A 382 -15.67 -5.89 29.59
CA ASP A 382 -16.75 -5.92 28.60
C ASP A 382 -16.26 -6.28 27.20
N GLN A 383 -14.96 -6.11 26.93
CA GLN A 383 -14.32 -6.44 25.67
C GLN A 383 -13.80 -7.89 25.62
N ARG A 384 -13.91 -8.67 26.69
CA ARG A 384 -13.49 -10.08 26.73
C ARG A 384 -14.07 -10.88 25.55
N GLY A 385 -13.21 -11.64 24.89
CA GLY A 385 -13.50 -12.45 23.72
C GLY A 385 -13.42 -11.73 22.37
N ILE A 386 -13.39 -10.39 22.33
CA ILE A 386 -13.36 -9.63 21.06
C ILE A 386 -12.10 -9.96 20.25
N GLY A 387 -12.30 -10.21 18.95
CA GLY A 387 -11.23 -10.53 18.01
C GLY A 387 -10.77 -12.00 18.04
N ILE A 388 -11.36 -12.83 18.90
CA ILE A 388 -11.03 -14.25 19.04
C ILE A 388 -12.32 -15.08 19.05
N TRP A 389 -13.14 -14.95 20.10
CA TRP A 389 -14.41 -15.66 20.26
C TRP A 389 -15.62 -14.84 19.78
N ARG A 390 -15.50 -13.52 19.84
CA ARG A 390 -16.47 -12.54 19.37
C ARG A 390 -15.88 -11.77 18.20
N GLU A 391 -16.75 -11.29 17.33
CA GLU A 391 -16.35 -10.43 16.22
C GLU A 391 -15.68 -9.15 16.70
N LYS A 392 -14.87 -8.55 15.82
CA LYS A 392 -14.23 -7.27 16.05
C LYS A 392 -15.30 -6.19 16.06
N ASP A 393 -15.30 -5.36 17.09
CA ASP A 393 -16.26 -4.25 17.28
C ASP A 393 -15.72 -2.89 16.81
N MET A 394 -14.42 -2.82 16.50
CA MET A 394 -13.76 -1.65 15.96
C MET A 394 -12.78 -2.06 14.86
N GLU A 395 -12.64 -1.20 13.85
CA GLU A 395 -11.62 -1.35 12.82
C GLU A 395 -10.31 -0.69 13.26
N SER A 396 -9.21 -1.10 12.62
CA SER A 396 -7.88 -0.48 12.77
C SER A 396 -7.46 -0.24 14.23
N ILE A 397 -7.25 -1.32 14.99
CA ILE A 397 -6.69 -1.28 16.34
C ILE A 397 -5.48 -2.21 16.39
N ASP A 398 -4.29 -1.61 16.48
CA ASP A 398 -3.01 -2.33 16.48
C ASP A 398 -2.35 -2.34 17.88
N GLY A 399 -2.86 -1.56 18.84
CA GLY A 399 -2.42 -1.63 20.23
C GLY A 399 -3.58 -1.66 21.22
N LEU A 400 -3.36 -2.32 22.36
CA LEU A 400 -4.29 -2.39 23.46
C LEU A 400 -3.58 -2.01 24.77
N CYS A 401 -4.31 -1.40 25.71
CA CYS A 401 -3.83 -1.18 27.06
C CYS A 401 -4.94 -1.40 28.10
N THR A 402 -4.57 -1.75 29.33
CA THR A 402 -5.53 -2.00 30.42
C THR A 402 -4.87 -1.95 31.79
N ASP A 403 -5.68 -1.61 32.80
CA ASP A 403 -5.44 -1.75 34.23
C ASP A 403 -6.39 -2.79 34.87
N ASP A 404 -7.18 -3.51 34.05
CA ASP A 404 -8.15 -4.51 34.50
C ASP A 404 -7.52 -5.91 34.50
N PRO A 405 -7.34 -6.56 35.67
CA PRO A 405 -6.73 -7.89 35.76
C PRO A 405 -7.62 -9.02 35.22
N SER A 406 -8.87 -8.73 34.84
CA SER A 406 -9.76 -9.70 34.20
C SER A 406 -9.57 -9.81 32.68
N VAL A 407 -8.61 -9.06 32.11
CA VAL A 407 -8.34 -8.99 30.67
C VAL A 407 -6.94 -9.51 30.34
N THR A 408 -6.86 -10.34 29.31
CA THR A 408 -5.61 -10.73 28.65
C THR A 408 -5.52 -10.06 27.29
N LEU A 409 -4.52 -9.21 27.10
CA LEU A 409 -4.22 -8.58 25.82
C LEU A 409 -3.59 -9.59 24.86
N VAL A 410 -4.06 -9.62 23.62
CA VAL A 410 -3.55 -10.51 22.56
C VAL A 410 -3.21 -9.70 21.31
N ILE A 411 -2.01 -9.94 20.77
CA ILE A 411 -1.56 -9.39 19.49
C ILE A 411 -1.10 -10.53 18.59
N TYR A 412 -1.67 -10.65 17.39
CA TYR A 412 -1.19 -11.60 16.40
C TYR A 412 0.05 -11.07 15.68
N CYS A 413 1.00 -11.96 15.42
CA CYS A 413 2.15 -11.61 14.59
C CYS A 413 2.76 -12.84 13.90
N ALA A 414 3.42 -12.59 12.78
CA ALA A 414 4.43 -13.47 12.21
C ALA A 414 5.34 -12.56 11.39
N ASP A 415 6.51 -12.27 11.94
CA ASP A 415 7.51 -11.26 11.53
C ASP A 415 7.29 -9.83 12.05
N CYS A 416 6.06 -9.35 12.22
CA CYS A 416 5.83 -8.01 12.80
C CYS A 416 6.17 -7.99 14.30
N VAL A 417 6.61 -6.84 14.82
CA VAL A 417 7.16 -6.69 16.17
C VAL A 417 6.05 -6.56 17.21
N PRO A 418 5.90 -7.50 18.16
CA PRO A 418 5.07 -7.27 19.34
C PRO A 418 5.86 -6.47 20.40
N LEU A 419 5.24 -5.43 20.93
CA LEU A 419 5.82 -4.55 21.96
C LEU A 419 5.00 -4.69 23.25
N TYR A 420 5.68 -5.01 24.34
CA TYR A 420 5.09 -5.23 25.67
C TYR A 420 5.47 -4.06 26.58
N PHE A 421 4.52 -3.54 27.34
CA PHE A 421 4.71 -2.38 28.22
C PHE A 421 4.12 -2.69 29.59
N VAL A 422 4.89 -2.43 30.65
CA VAL A 422 4.48 -2.68 32.04
C VAL A 422 4.74 -1.42 32.87
N ASP A 423 3.66 -0.90 33.45
CA ASP A 423 3.67 0.14 34.46
C ASP A 423 3.38 -0.50 35.82
N GLU A 424 4.42 -0.67 36.64
CA GLU A 424 4.32 -1.30 37.96
C GLU A 424 3.62 -0.42 38.99
N GLU A 425 3.70 0.90 38.83
CA GLU A 425 3.16 1.85 39.81
C GLU A 425 1.64 1.96 39.69
N HIS A 426 1.14 2.10 38.46
CA HIS A 426 -0.28 2.22 38.19
C HIS A 426 -0.95 0.86 37.94
N LYS A 427 -0.19 -0.24 38.02
CA LYS A 427 -0.65 -1.61 37.72
C LYS A 427 -1.33 -1.68 36.34
N ALA A 428 -0.69 -1.10 35.33
CA ALA A 428 -1.23 -1.03 33.97
C ALA A 428 -0.28 -1.70 32.97
N ILE A 429 -0.85 -2.25 31.90
CA ILE A 429 -0.11 -2.92 30.83
C ILE A 429 -0.54 -2.43 29.45
N GLY A 430 0.38 -2.52 28.49
CA GLY A 430 0.13 -2.24 27.08
C GLY A 430 0.75 -3.31 26.19
N LEU A 431 0.04 -3.70 25.12
CA LEU A 431 0.54 -4.64 24.12
C LEU A 431 0.24 -4.10 22.72
N ALA A 432 1.27 -3.94 21.89
CA ALA A 432 1.13 -3.33 20.56
C ALA A 432 1.77 -4.18 19.45
N HIS A 433 1.15 -4.11 18.27
CA HIS A 433 1.64 -4.63 17.01
C HIS A 433 2.34 -3.52 16.21
N ALA A 434 3.64 -3.71 15.95
CA ALA A 434 4.44 -2.83 15.12
C ALA A 434 5.01 -3.60 13.93
N GLY A 435 4.19 -3.76 12.89
CA GLY A 435 4.72 -4.08 11.56
C GLY A 435 5.51 -2.89 10.99
N TRP A 436 6.15 -3.04 9.82
CA TRP A 436 7.04 -1.98 9.31
C TRP A 436 6.37 -0.60 9.19
N ARG A 437 5.09 -0.54 8.82
CA ARG A 437 4.31 0.72 8.76
C ARG A 437 4.09 1.31 10.15
N GLY A 438 3.65 0.49 11.10
CA GLY A 438 3.46 0.92 12.49
C GLY A 438 4.78 1.34 13.15
N THR A 439 5.87 0.64 12.87
CA THR A 439 7.22 1.03 13.33
C THR A 439 7.63 2.38 12.73
N ALA A 440 7.54 2.56 11.41
CA ALA A 440 7.89 3.83 10.75
C ALA A 440 7.00 5.00 11.21
N ALA A 441 5.75 4.72 11.59
CA ALA A 441 4.81 5.69 12.14
C ALA A 441 4.98 5.93 13.66
N GLY A 442 5.88 5.22 14.34
CA GLY A 442 6.19 5.43 15.75
C GLY A 442 5.23 4.76 16.75
N MET A 443 4.68 3.58 16.45
CA MET A 443 3.80 2.81 17.35
C MET A 443 4.33 2.70 18.78
N ALA A 444 5.63 2.44 18.95
CA ALA A 444 6.25 2.33 20.26
C ALA A 444 6.09 3.62 21.10
N LYS A 445 6.32 4.78 20.48
CA LYS A 445 6.14 6.09 21.11
C LYS A 445 4.65 6.35 21.38
N ALA A 446 3.78 6.04 20.43
CA ALA A 446 2.33 6.23 20.57
C ALA A 446 1.76 5.44 21.76
N MET A 447 2.26 4.22 22.04
CA MET A 447 1.83 3.46 23.20
C MET A 447 2.29 4.07 24.52
N VAL A 448 3.53 4.55 24.59
CA VAL A 448 4.02 5.27 25.78
C VAL A 448 3.13 6.48 26.07
N GLU A 449 2.88 7.32 25.05
CA GLU A 449 2.01 8.49 25.17
C GLU A 449 0.59 8.11 25.59
N ARG A 450 0.04 7.03 25.02
CA ARG A 450 -1.30 6.57 25.37
C ARG A 450 -1.38 6.06 26.81
N MET A 451 -0.40 5.30 27.29
CA MET A 451 -0.36 4.85 28.68
C MET A 451 -0.20 6.03 29.65
N THR A 452 0.61 7.03 29.31
CA THR A 452 0.71 8.27 30.09
C THR A 452 -0.63 9.00 30.18
N GLN A 453 -1.38 9.08 29.07
CA GLN A 453 -2.70 9.72 29.05
C GLN A 453 -3.76 8.94 29.84
N GLU A 454 -3.77 7.62 29.75
CA GLU A 454 -4.84 6.77 30.33
C GLU A 454 -4.63 6.46 31.82
N PHE A 455 -3.37 6.35 32.25
CA PHE A 455 -3.02 5.86 33.59
C PHE A 455 -2.10 6.79 34.37
N GLY A 456 -1.52 7.81 33.74
CA GLY A 456 -0.47 8.63 34.37
C GLY A 456 0.91 7.98 34.34
N THR A 457 1.12 6.97 33.49
CA THR A 457 2.40 6.28 33.33
C THR A 457 3.56 7.23 33.11
N ARG A 458 4.61 7.06 33.91
CA ARG A 458 5.87 7.79 33.78
C ARG A 458 6.85 7.02 32.89
N PRO A 459 7.24 7.54 31.70
CA PRO A 459 8.11 6.82 30.77
C PRO A 459 9.42 6.32 31.38
N GLU A 460 10.02 7.10 32.29
CA GLU A 460 11.28 6.77 32.95
C GLU A 460 11.22 5.57 33.92
N ALA A 461 10.01 5.17 34.33
CA ALA A 461 9.74 4.00 35.18
C ALA A 461 9.13 2.83 34.39
N LEU A 462 8.69 3.07 33.14
CA LEU A 462 8.04 2.07 32.31
C LEU A 462 9.03 0.98 31.88
N LYS A 463 8.65 -0.29 32.04
CA LYS A 463 9.39 -1.45 31.55
C LYS A 463 8.84 -1.87 30.20
N VAL A 464 9.71 -2.05 29.21
CA VAL A 464 9.31 -2.36 27.83
C VAL A 464 10.10 -3.54 27.29
N ALA A 465 9.43 -4.43 26.57
CA ALA A 465 10.09 -5.52 25.86
C ALA A 465 9.68 -5.61 24.38
N VAL A 466 10.66 -5.91 23.53
CA VAL A 466 10.52 -6.12 22.08
C VAL A 466 10.56 -7.62 21.81
N GLY A 467 9.44 -8.21 21.40
CA GLY A 467 9.31 -9.67 21.28
C GLY A 467 9.73 -10.25 19.93
N PRO A 468 9.62 -11.59 19.78
CA PRO A 468 10.02 -12.31 18.58
C PRO A 468 9.37 -11.75 17.31
N SER A 469 10.20 -11.46 16.31
CA SER A 469 9.82 -10.83 15.05
C SER A 469 10.95 -10.99 14.02
N ILE A 470 10.83 -10.47 12.80
CA ILE A 470 11.89 -10.63 11.80
C ILE A 470 13.08 -9.73 12.13
N GLY A 471 14.27 -10.35 12.24
CA GLY A 471 15.51 -9.64 12.56
C GLY A 471 16.10 -8.92 11.34
N LYS A 472 16.99 -7.96 11.60
CA LYS A 472 17.65 -7.10 10.59
C LYS A 472 18.21 -7.89 9.40
N GLU A 473 19.00 -8.94 9.66
CA GLU A 473 19.64 -9.77 8.64
C GLU A 473 18.66 -10.49 7.70
N CYS A 474 17.39 -10.65 8.13
CA CYS A 474 16.34 -11.29 7.35
C CYS A 474 15.35 -10.30 6.73
N PHE A 475 15.25 -9.09 7.27
CA PHE A 475 14.28 -8.09 6.84
C PHE A 475 14.83 -7.21 5.71
N GLU A 476 14.99 -7.84 4.55
CA GLU A 476 15.31 -7.15 3.29
C GLU A 476 14.08 -6.41 2.75
N VAL A 477 14.25 -5.15 2.38
CA VAL A 477 13.23 -4.28 1.80
C VAL A 477 13.73 -3.58 0.53
N ASP A 478 12.79 -3.10 -0.29
CA ASP A 478 13.09 -2.26 -1.44
C ASP A 478 13.19 -0.78 -1.05
N GLU A 479 13.67 0.04 -1.98
CA GLU A 479 13.90 1.46 -1.79
C GLU A 479 12.67 2.22 -1.26
N PRO A 480 11.44 2.03 -1.75
CA PRO A 480 10.27 2.76 -1.22
C PRO A 480 10.04 2.53 0.27
N VAL A 481 10.20 1.30 0.75
CA VAL A 481 10.07 1.01 2.19
C VAL A 481 11.27 1.57 2.94
N ALA A 482 12.48 1.44 2.42
CA ALA A 482 13.69 1.98 3.06
C ALA A 482 13.62 3.50 3.23
N LEU A 483 13.08 4.23 2.24
CA LEU A 483 12.94 5.68 2.28
C LEU A 483 12.06 6.15 3.44
N GLU A 484 11.05 5.39 3.84
CA GLU A 484 10.23 5.73 5.01
C GLU A 484 11.05 5.71 6.31
N PHE A 485 12.02 4.80 6.41
CA PHE A 485 12.92 4.74 7.57
C PHE A 485 14.09 5.71 7.47
N LEU A 486 14.63 5.95 6.28
CA LEU A 486 15.76 6.87 6.07
C LEU A 486 15.42 8.32 6.45
N LYS A 487 14.15 8.72 6.35
CA LYS A 487 13.63 10.02 6.78
C LYS A 487 13.59 10.21 8.30
N LEU A 488 13.69 9.13 9.07
CA LEU A 488 13.58 9.17 10.53
C LEU A 488 14.90 9.63 11.17
N PRO A 489 14.85 10.26 12.36
CA PRO A 489 16.05 10.59 13.12
C PRO A 489 16.87 9.34 13.44
N GLN A 490 18.20 9.47 13.35
CA GLN A 490 19.16 8.40 13.67
C GLN A 490 18.98 7.13 12.81
N SER A 491 18.51 7.30 11.57
CA SER A 491 18.25 6.20 10.63
C SER A 491 19.50 5.36 10.33
N GLU A 492 20.70 5.92 10.48
CA GLU A 492 21.97 5.20 10.40
C GLU A 492 22.11 4.05 11.40
N LYS A 493 21.34 4.06 12.51
CA LYS A 493 21.36 2.98 13.51
C LYS A 493 20.56 1.75 13.08
N PHE A 494 19.52 1.93 12.27
CA PHE A 494 18.56 0.87 11.95
C PHE A 494 18.31 0.65 10.46
N VAL A 495 18.99 1.38 9.56
CA VAL A 495 18.98 1.10 8.12
C VAL A 495 20.39 0.78 7.65
N THR A 496 20.52 -0.26 6.82
CA THR A 496 21.81 -0.63 6.19
C THR A 496 21.59 -0.89 4.70
N GLY A 497 22.53 -0.42 3.86
CA GLY A 497 22.47 -0.55 2.41
C GLY A 497 22.49 0.81 1.67
N PRO A 498 22.30 0.80 0.33
CA PRO A 498 21.89 -0.35 -0.46
C PRO A 498 23.03 -1.34 -0.76
N GLU A 499 22.73 -2.64 -0.68
CA GLU A 499 23.53 -3.71 -1.28
C GLU A 499 22.71 -4.38 -2.38
N ARG A 500 23.21 -4.38 -3.63
CA ARG A 500 22.49 -4.93 -4.80
C ARG A 500 21.03 -4.41 -4.90
N GLU A 501 20.85 -3.10 -4.70
CA GLU A 501 19.54 -2.41 -4.73
C GLU A 501 18.56 -2.79 -3.59
N LYS A 502 19.09 -3.38 -2.51
CA LYS A 502 18.30 -3.80 -1.34
C LYS A 502 18.80 -3.17 -0.05
N TYR A 503 17.87 -2.91 0.87
CA TYR A 503 18.15 -2.38 2.19
C TYR A 503 17.76 -3.41 3.25
N HIS A 504 18.43 -3.36 4.39
CA HIS A 504 18.02 -4.06 5.60
C HIS A 504 17.54 -3.04 6.63
N VAL A 505 16.38 -3.30 7.23
CA VAL A 505 15.82 -2.44 8.28
C VAL A 505 15.75 -3.22 9.58
N ASP A 506 16.36 -2.67 10.64
CA ASP A 506 16.27 -3.18 11.99
C ASP A 506 15.04 -2.60 12.69
N LEU A 507 13.93 -3.35 12.63
CA LEU A 507 12.70 -2.94 13.28
C LEU A 507 12.83 -2.90 14.81
N TRP A 508 13.73 -3.69 15.40
CA TRP A 508 13.94 -3.71 16.85
C TRP A 508 14.63 -2.43 17.30
N GLU A 509 15.71 -2.06 16.61
CA GLU A 509 16.45 -0.83 16.92
C GLU A 509 15.65 0.42 16.61
N CYS A 510 14.87 0.44 15.52
CA CYS A 510 13.97 1.56 15.23
C CYS A 510 12.94 1.78 16.36
N ASN A 511 12.28 0.72 16.81
CA ASN A 511 11.37 0.81 17.97
C ASN A 511 12.12 1.23 19.24
N ARG A 512 13.34 0.74 19.47
CA ARG A 512 14.18 1.17 20.60
C ARG A 512 14.47 2.67 20.57
N GLN A 513 14.79 3.24 19.40
CA GLN A 513 15.01 4.68 19.27
C GLN A 513 13.73 5.48 19.57
N TYR A 514 12.56 5.00 19.14
CA TYR A 514 11.28 5.61 19.51
C TYR A 514 11.04 5.58 21.03
N LEU A 515 11.30 4.45 21.69
CA LEU A 515 11.13 4.31 23.15
C LEU A 515 12.05 5.27 23.92
N LEU A 516 13.33 5.35 23.52
CA LEU A 516 14.29 6.30 24.11
C LEU A 516 13.82 7.75 23.91
N SER A 517 13.35 8.09 22.71
CA SER A 517 12.82 9.43 22.43
C SER A 517 11.56 9.79 23.22
N ALA A 518 10.81 8.78 23.67
CA ALA A 518 9.62 8.93 24.50
C ALA A 518 9.94 9.02 26.00
N GLY A 519 11.21 8.92 26.40
CA GLY A 519 11.67 9.02 27.79
C GLY A 519 11.85 7.68 28.51
N VAL A 520 11.66 6.55 27.82
CA VAL A 520 11.93 5.23 28.42
C VAL A 520 13.43 5.05 28.60
N LYS A 521 13.85 4.64 29.79
CA LYS A 521 15.27 4.42 30.11
C LYS A 521 15.82 3.21 29.37
N ALA A 522 17.08 3.30 28.93
CA ALA A 522 17.73 2.25 28.15
C ALA A 522 17.77 0.91 28.89
N GLU A 523 18.00 0.93 30.20
CA GLU A 523 18.02 -0.24 31.09
C GLU A 523 16.64 -0.91 31.26
N ASN A 524 15.55 -0.19 30.98
CA ASN A 524 14.19 -0.71 31.05
C ASN A 524 13.70 -1.32 29.74
N ILE A 525 14.51 -1.29 28.66
CA ILE A 525 14.17 -1.83 27.35
C ILE A 525 14.86 -3.17 27.13
N THR A 526 14.09 -4.25 27.06
CA THR A 526 14.57 -5.60 26.76
C THR A 526 14.29 -5.96 25.30
N ILE A 527 15.31 -6.38 24.54
CA ILE A 527 15.11 -6.94 23.19
C ILE A 527 15.20 -8.46 23.28
N GLY A 528 14.14 -9.17 22.90
CA GLY A 528 14.08 -10.64 22.96
C GLY A 528 15.12 -11.33 22.07
N GLY A 529 15.46 -10.74 20.92
CA GLY A 529 16.54 -11.24 20.06
C GLY A 529 16.22 -12.55 19.32
N VAL A 530 14.93 -12.84 19.10
CA VAL A 530 14.47 -14.07 18.43
C VAL A 530 13.94 -13.72 17.03
N CYS A 531 14.69 -14.11 15.99
CA CYS A 531 14.29 -13.87 14.61
C CYS A 531 13.28 -14.93 14.14
N THR A 532 12.04 -14.54 13.82
CA THR A 532 11.00 -15.47 13.37
C THR A 532 11.35 -16.22 12.09
N MET A 533 12.16 -15.62 11.22
CA MET A 533 12.60 -16.25 9.97
C MET A 533 13.77 -17.23 10.17
N CYS A 534 14.64 -17.01 11.16
CA CYS A 534 15.71 -17.95 11.50
C CYS A 534 15.17 -19.13 12.32
N GLU A 535 14.23 -18.85 13.22
CA GLU A 535 13.61 -19.82 14.12
C GLU A 535 12.26 -20.31 13.57
N SER A 536 12.13 -20.45 12.24
CA SER A 536 10.84 -20.73 11.58
C SER A 536 10.27 -22.12 11.86
N ASP A 537 11.11 -23.07 12.29
CA ASP A 537 10.75 -24.36 12.88
C ASP A 537 10.27 -24.26 14.34
N LEU A 538 10.49 -23.13 15.04
CA LEU A 538 9.95 -22.86 16.38
C LEU A 538 8.76 -21.90 16.37
N VAL A 539 8.77 -20.85 15.56
CA VAL A 539 7.71 -19.81 15.47
C VAL A 539 7.30 -19.59 14.01
N PHE A 540 6.07 -19.16 13.74
CA PHE A 540 5.66 -18.88 12.36
C PHE A 540 6.35 -17.63 11.79
N SER A 541 6.81 -17.70 10.55
CA SER A 541 7.29 -16.54 9.77
C SER A 541 6.51 -16.38 8.47
N HIS A 542 6.00 -15.17 8.22
CA HIS A 542 5.31 -14.84 6.98
C HIS A 542 6.28 -14.76 5.78
N ARG A 543 7.47 -14.22 5.99
CA ARG A 543 8.51 -14.01 4.99
C ARG A 543 9.08 -15.34 4.52
N LYS A 544 9.44 -16.23 5.44
CA LYS A 544 9.99 -17.56 5.16
C LYS A 544 9.01 -18.42 4.34
N THR A 545 7.76 -18.46 4.79
CA THR A 545 6.70 -19.29 4.20
C THR A 545 5.92 -18.58 3.08
N ARG A 546 6.25 -17.33 2.77
CA ARG A 546 5.57 -16.49 1.77
C ARG A 546 4.05 -16.42 1.98
N GLY A 547 3.66 -16.33 3.25
CA GLY A 547 2.28 -16.21 3.70
C GLY A 547 1.54 -17.53 3.93
N GLN A 548 2.14 -18.68 3.64
CA GLN A 548 1.56 -19.99 3.93
C GLN A 548 1.94 -20.42 5.36
N ARG A 549 1.24 -19.86 6.34
CA ARG A 549 1.56 -20.04 7.76
C ARG A 549 0.37 -19.86 8.69
N GLY A 550 0.46 -20.46 9.88
CA GLY A 550 -0.38 -20.13 11.05
C GLY A 550 0.00 -18.81 11.72
N SER A 551 -0.65 -18.39 12.80
CA SER A 551 -0.31 -17.15 13.51
C SER A 551 0.29 -17.43 14.88
N ASN A 552 1.38 -16.72 15.20
CA ASN A 552 1.81 -16.59 16.58
C ASN A 552 0.95 -15.53 17.27
N CYS A 553 0.89 -15.57 18.60
CA CYS A 553 0.40 -14.49 19.43
C CYS A 553 1.45 -14.06 20.46
N ALA A 554 1.49 -12.77 20.72
CA ALA A 554 1.94 -12.21 21.98
C ALA A 554 0.71 -12.11 22.92
N MET A 555 0.88 -12.50 24.19
CA MET A 555 -0.16 -12.40 25.22
C MET A 555 0.39 -11.76 26.48
N MET A 556 -0.41 -10.90 27.12
CA MET A 556 -0.04 -10.28 28.39
C MET A 556 -1.27 -9.98 29.24
N ALA A 557 -1.19 -10.28 30.54
CA ALA A 557 -2.23 -10.00 31.53
C ALA A 557 -1.60 -9.54 32.84
N LEU A 558 -2.34 -8.77 33.63
CA LEU A 558 -2.00 -8.52 35.03
C LEU A 558 -2.33 -9.78 35.84
N ARG A 559 -1.48 -10.13 36.81
CA ARG A 559 -1.84 -11.16 37.79
C ARG A 559 -2.82 -10.56 38.79
N GLY A 560 -3.96 -11.22 39.01
CA GLY A 560 -4.87 -10.85 40.08
C GLY A 560 -4.21 -10.98 41.46
N GLU A 561 -4.66 -10.19 42.44
CA GLU A 561 -4.23 -10.37 43.83
C GLU A 561 -4.59 -11.80 44.27
N GLN A 562 -3.58 -12.57 44.71
CA GLN A 562 -3.83 -13.84 45.37
C GLN A 562 -4.65 -13.54 46.62
N SER A 563 -5.93 -13.92 46.60
CA SER A 563 -6.83 -13.81 47.75
C SER A 563 -6.47 -14.82 48.81
#